data_AF-A0A954Z117-F1
#
_entry.id   AF-A0A954Z117-F1
#
_cell.length_a   1.000
_cell.length_b   1.000
_cell.length_c   1.000
_cell.angle_alpha   90.00
_cell.angle_beta   90.00
_cell.angle_gamma   90.00
#
_symmetry.space_group_name_H-M   'P 1'
#
loop_
_entity.id
_entity.type
_entity.pdbx_description
1 polymer ?
#
loop_
_entity_poly.entity_id
_entity_poly.type
_entity_poly.pdbx_seq_one_letter_code
_entity_poly.pdbx_strand_id
1 'polypeptide(L)'
;MTLSARAPLFLAILLCATTACQKRTTCFRVTAFVENAAGEDYIENFPDGAFMKNALGNYQIAFELPPRRMPIHPMKPVETPPADTSDDAAAGPPIVANAPAVDREVPDEVYIAQFVIIDLMWRPEPGTTFVESTQTNAGLTYCLVRGGDTVRYDGAGFVYFQLDRDGTTMTGRVESATLYRSKATSDMVDILGPCRVTADFVAHHSARRVTDVQRKLVGASVRHASVDGPGATR
;
A
#
# COMPACT_ATOMS: atom_id res chain seq x y z
N MET A 1 61.91 23.94 -24.70
CA MET A 1 60.47 24.27 -24.63
C MET A 1 59.69 22.98 -24.60
N THR A 2 59.27 22.53 -23.42
CA THR A 2 58.45 21.32 -23.23
C THR A 2 57.27 21.71 -22.35
N LEU A 3 56.09 21.88 -22.97
CA LEU A 3 54.85 22.20 -22.26
C LEU A 3 54.33 20.96 -21.51
N SER A 4 54.00 21.18 -20.24
CA SER A 4 53.55 20.20 -19.26
C SER A 4 52.15 19.66 -19.57
N ALA A 5 52.07 18.37 -19.92
CA ALA A 5 50.84 17.64 -20.26
C ALA A 5 50.07 17.09 -19.03
N ARG A 6 49.95 17.87 -17.94
CA ARG A 6 49.30 17.42 -16.69
C ARG A 6 47.94 18.06 -16.36
N ALA A 7 47.42 18.92 -17.23
CA ALA A 7 46.19 19.67 -16.95
C ALA A 7 44.84 18.95 -17.15
N PRO A 8 44.65 17.88 -17.97
CA PRO A 8 43.29 17.37 -18.23
C PRO A 8 42.77 16.36 -17.19
N LEU A 9 43.63 15.82 -16.30
CA LEU A 9 43.20 14.75 -15.38
C LEU A 9 42.36 15.25 -14.19
N PHE A 10 42.56 16.51 -13.76
CA PHE A 10 41.86 17.05 -12.59
C PHE A 10 40.38 17.39 -12.88
N LEU A 11 40.03 17.70 -14.14
CA LEU A 11 38.66 18.06 -14.50
C LEU A 11 37.72 16.83 -14.53
N ALA A 12 38.25 15.66 -14.88
CA ALA A 12 37.47 14.41 -14.90
C ALA A 12 37.13 13.89 -13.50
N ILE A 13 38.04 14.06 -12.52
CA ILE A 13 37.80 13.66 -11.12
C ILE A 13 36.75 14.56 -10.46
N LEU A 14 36.70 15.85 -10.83
CA LEU A 14 35.70 16.78 -10.29
C LEU A 14 34.29 16.52 -10.85
N LEU A 15 34.16 16.05 -12.09
CA LEU A 15 32.86 15.71 -12.69
C LEU A 15 32.23 14.44 -12.09
N CYS A 16 33.04 13.48 -11.64
CA CYS A 16 32.53 12.26 -10.98
C CYS A 16 32.06 12.49 -9.54
N ALA A 17 32.45 13.59 -8.89
CA ALA A 17 32.04 13.91 -7.52
C ALA A 17 30.66 14.58 -7.43
N THR A 18 30.10 15.04 -8.55
CA THR A 18 28.79 15.73 -8.58
C THR A 18 27.64 14.88 -9.09
N THR A 19 27.89 13.61 -9.48
CA THR A 19 26.81 12.62 -9.66
C THR A 19 26.24 12.26 -8.29
N ALA A 20 25.33 13.14 -7.91
CA ALA A 20 24.56 13.26 -6.69
C ALA A 20 24.15 11.93 -6.04
N CYS A 21 24.21 11.91 -4.71
CA CYS A 21 23.33 11.12 -3.87
C CYS A 21 21.86 11.43 -4.23
N GLN A 22 21.32 10.80 -5.28
CA GLN A 22 19.88 10.69 -5.41
C GLN A 22 19.42 9.83 -4.24
N LYS A 23 18.78 10.48 -3.26
CA LYS A 23 18.10 9.80 -2.16
C LYS A 23 17.12 8.83 -2.83
N ARG A 24 17.39 7.53 -2.71
CA ARG A 24 16.49 6.51 -3.24
C ARG A 24 15.15 6.68 -2.52
N THR A 25 14.10 6.98 -3.30
CA THR A 25 12.75 7.12 -2.80
C THR A 25 12.07 5.76 -2.81
N THR A 26 11.34 5.45 -1.75
CA THR A 26 10.50 4.26 -1.71
C THR A 26 9.29 4.45 -2.61
N CYS A 27 9.12 3.56 -3.59
CA CYS A 27 8.06 3.62 -4.59
C CYS A 27 7.30 2.29 -4.60
N PHE A 28 6.00 2.34 -4.31
CA PHE A 28 5.09 1.22 -4.40
C PHE A 28 4.20 1.40 -5.63
N ARG A 29 4.06 0.34 -6.43
CA ARG A 29 3.08 0.25 -7.51
C ARG A 29 2.04 -0.79 -7.12
N VAL A 30 0.79 -0.37 -7.06
CA VAL A 30 -0.38 -1.21 -6.81
C VAL A 30 -1.18 -1.30 -8.09
N THR A 31 -1.28 -2.48 -8.67
CA THR A 31 -2.11 -2.76 -9.85
C THR A 31 -3.43 -3.36 -9.37
N ALA A 32 -4.52 -2.61 -9.45
CA ALA A 32 -5.86 -3.01 -9.04
C ALA A 32 -6.62 -3.69 -10.18
N PHE A 33 -7.43 -4.72 -9.89
CA PHE A 33 -8.18 -5.48 -10.91
C PHE A 33 -9.71 -5.41 -10.72
N VAL A 34 -10.24 -4.27 -10.25
CA VAL A 34 -11.69 -4.11 -9.95
C VAL A 34 -12.54 -4.16 -11.22
N GLU A 35 -12.23 -3.34 -12.21
CA GLU A 35 -13.12 -3.11 -13.37
C GLU A 35 -12.56 -3.69 -14.67
N ASN A 36 -11.26 -4.01 -14.71
CA ASN A 36 -10.58 -4.45 -15.93
C ASN A 36 -9.52 -5.52 -15.63
N ALA A 37 -9.50 -6.57 -16.45
CA ALA A 37 -8.48 -7.62 -16.41
C ALA A 37 -7.06 -7.07 -16.71
N ALA A 38 -6.95 -5.96 -17.44
CA ALA A 38 -5.68 -5.28 -17.68
C ALA A 38 -5.10 -4.62 -16.42
N GLY A 39 -5.95 -4.35 -15.43
CA GLY A 39 -5.62 -3.65 -14.20
C GLY A 39 -5.40 -2.14 -14.36
N GLU A 40 -5.49 -1.41 -13.25
CA GLU A 40 -5.16 0.01 -13.15
C GLU A 40 -4.00 0.21 -12.18
N ASP A 41 -3.00 0.98 -12.60
CA ASP A 41 -1.78 1.20 -11.84
C ASP A 41 -1.86 2.46 -10.96
N TYR A 42 -1.67 2.27 -9.66
CA TYR A 42 -1.52 3.31 -8.65
C TYR A 42 -0.07 3.35 -8.19
N ILE A 43 0.61 4.48 -8.36
CA ILE A 43 2.02 4.63 -7.97
C ILE A 43 2.11 5.59 -6.80
N GLU A 44 2.65 5.10 -5.69
CA GLU A 44 2.73 5.82 -4.42
C GLU A 44 4.17 5.91 -3.93
N ASN A 45 4.56 7.13 -3.52
CA ASN A 45 5.90 7.40 -3.02
C ASN A 45 5.85 7.57 -1.49
N PHE A 46 6.46 6.64 -0.78
CA PHE A 46 6.57 6.68 0.67
C PHE A 46 7.83 7.47 1.05
N PRO A 47 7.71 8.57 1.81
CA PRO A 47 8.85 9.43 2.11
C PRO A 47 9.86 8.79 3.06
N ASP A 48 9.42 7.82 3.86
CA ASP A 48 10.22 7.14 4.86
C ASP A 48 9.71 5.71 5.10
N GLY A 49 10.62 4.82 5.47
CA GLY A 49 10.36 3.43 5.82
C GLY A 49 11.13 3.06 7.07
N ALA A 50 10.55 2.20 7.91
CA ALA A 50 11.23 1.69 9.10
C ALA A 50 11.25 0.17 9.10
N PHE A 51 12.30 -0.42 9.65
CA PHE A 51 12.34 -1.86 9.90
C PHE A 51 12.82 -2.19 11.32
N MET A 52 12.46 -3.38 11.77
CA MET A 52 13.01 -4.01 12.97
C MET A 52 13.10 -5.51 12.80
N LYS A 53 13.90 -6.15 13.66
CA LYS A 53 13.91 -7.60 13.82
C LYS A 53 13.04 -7.96 15.04
N ASN A 54 12.10 -8.87 14.88
CA ASN A 54 11.25 -9.32 15.97
C ASN A 54 11.95 -10.39 16.82
N ALA A 55 11.28 -10.88 17.88
CA ALA A 55 11.84 -11.89 18.79
C ALA A 55 12.16 -13.23 18.12
N LEU A 56 11.51 -13.55 17.00
CA LEU A 56 11.76 -14.76 16.22
C LEU A 56 12.91 -14.59 15.21
N GLY A 57 13.50 -13.40 15.15
CA GLY A 57 14.55 -13.09 14.20
C GLY A 57 14.03 -12.69 12.80
N ASN A 58 12.72 -12.58 12.63
CA ASN A 58 12.08 -12.16 11.39
C ASN A 58 12.09 -10.64 11.25
N TYR A 59 12.17 -10.16 10.02
CA TYR A 59 12.14 -8.72 9.77
C TYR A 59 10.70 -8.25 9.60
N GLN A 60 10.41 -7.11 10.21
CA GLN A 60 9.16 -6.40 10.01
C GLN A 60 9.48 -5.01 9.48
N ILE A 61 8.85 -4.65 8.37
CA ILE A 61 9.06 -3.40 7.67
C ILE A 61 7.73 -2.65 7.63
N ALA A 62 7.77 -1.35 7.91
CA ALA A 62 6.58 -0.50 7.99
C ALA A 62 6.78 0.78 7.19
N PHE A 63 5.78 1.14 6.41
CA PHE A 63 5.69 2.37 5.65
C PHE A 63 4.39 3.10 5.98
N GLU A 64 4.45 4.42 6.02
CA GLU A 64 3.29 5.28 6.28
C GLU A 64 3.31 6.44 5.27
N LEU A 65 2.20 6.57 4.54
CA LEU A 65 1.87 7.80 3.83
C LEU A 65 0.88 8.57 4.72
N PRO A 66 1.29 9.73 5.28
CA PRO A 66 0.41 10.50 6.15
C PRO A 66 -0.84 10.96 5.39
N PRO A 67 -1.94 11.31 6.10
CA PRO A 67 -3.16 11.77 5.47
C PRO A 67 -2.89 12.90 4.47
N ARG A 68 -3.33 12.72 3.22
CA ARG A 68 -3.30 13.74 2.17
C ARG A 68 -4.70 14.00 1.67
N ARG A 69 -4.97 15.26 1.30
CA ARG A 69 -6.19 15.64 0.61
C ARG A 69 -6.14 15.04 -0.78
N MET A 70 -7.13 14.24 -1.11
CA MET A 70 -7.37 13.79 -2.46
C MET A 70 -8.68 14.40 -2.96
N PRO A 71 -8.68 15.02 -4.15
CA PRO A 71 -9.93 15.35 -4.80
C PRO A 71 -10.66 14.05 -5.07
N ILE A 72 -11.91 13.95 -4.65
CA ILE A 72 -12.75 12.85 -5.09
C ILE A 72 -13.13 13.20 -6.51
N HIS A 73 -12.52 12.55 -7.49
CA HIS A 73 -13.18 12.50 -8.78
C HIS A 73 -14.49 11.78 -8.56
N PRO A 74 -15.64 12.41 -8.87
CA PRO A 74 -16.93 11.75 -8.73
C PRO A 74 -16.81 10.48 -9.56
N MET A 75 -16.80 9.33 -8.89
CA MET A 75 -16.94 8.07 -9.57
C MET A 75 -18.20 8.23 -10.41
N LYS A 76 -18.09 8.02 -11.72
CA LYS A 76 -19.29 7.99 -12.56
C LYS A 76 -20.24 7.02 -11.87
N PRO A 77 -21.48 7.43 -11.58
CA PRO A 77 -22.47 6.49 -11.05
C PRO A 77 -22.40 5.25 -11.90
N VAL A 78 -22.22 4.08 -11.27
CA VAL A 78 -22.29 2.81 -11.99
C VAL A 78 -23.63 2.82 -12.71
N GLU A 79 -23.61 3.03 -14.02
CA GLU A 79 -24.81 2.97 -14.83
C GLU A 79 -25.36 1.58 -14.60
N THR A 80 -26.48 1.50 -13.88
CA THR A 80 -27.13 0.23 -13.62
C THR A 80 -27.41 -0.35 -15.01
N PRO A 81 -26.87 -1.54 -15.35
CA PRO A 81 -27.12 -2.14 -16.64
C PRO A 81 -28.64 -2.11 -16.87
N PRO A 82 -29.12 -1.66 -18.04
CA PRO A 82 -30.55 -1.63 -18.31
C PRO A 82 -31.09 -3.02 -17.96
N ALA A 83 -32.08 -3.05 -17.06
CA ALA A 83 -32.66 -4.29 -16.58
C ALA A 83 -32.99 -5.15 -17.81
N ASP A 84 -32.29 -6.27 -17.95
CA ASP A 84 -32.45 -7.16 -19.08
C ASP A 84 -33.88 -7.69 -18.99
N THR A 85 -34.78 -7.12 -19.78
CA THR A 85 -36.20 -7.50 -19.84
C THR A 85 -36.31 -8.82 -20.58
N SER A 86 -35.81 -9.89 -19.97
CA SER A 86 -36.19 -11.25 -20.37
C SER A 86 -37.51 -11.59 -19.69
N ASP A 87 -38.58 -11.60 -20.48
CA ASP A 87 -40.01 -11.74 -20.11
C ASP A 87 -40.44 -13.09 -19.47
N ASP A 88 -39.55 -13.85 -18.84
CA ASP A 88 -39.93 -15.13 -18.21
C ASP A 88 -40.41 -14.95 -16.76
N ALA A 89 -41.70 -14.65 -16.68
CA ALA A 89 -42.49 -14.44 -15.47
C ALA A 89 -42.57 -15.69 -14.56
N ALA A 90 -41.93 -15.62 -13.40
CA ALA A 90 -42.33 -16.35 -12.21
C ALA A 90 -42.47 -15.35 -11.05
N ALA A 91 -43.69 -15.21 -10.53
CA ALA A 91 -44.08 -14.22 -9.54
C ALA A 91 -43.32 -14.36 -8.20
N GLY A 92 -42.20 -13.65 -8.07
CA GLY A 92 -41.53 -13.41 -6.79
C GLY A 92 -42.28 -12.35 -5.96
N PRO A 93 -42.14 -12.37 -4.62
CA PRO A 93 -42.78 -11.38 -3.74
C PRO A 93 -42.36 -9.96 -4.09
N PRO A 94 -43.26 -8.96 -3.94
CA PRO A 94 -42.99 -7.57 -4.30
C PRO A 94 -41.77 -7.05 -3.54
N ILE A 95 -40.71 -6.73 -4.27
CA ILE A 95 -39.57 -5.97 -3.74
C ILE A 95 -40.13 -4.60 -3.35
N VAL A 96 -40.16 -4.33 -2.04
CA VAL A 96 -40.61 -3.05 -1.48
C VAL A 96 -39.59 -1.99 -1.91
N ALA A 97 -39.90 -1.33 -3.02
CA ALA A 97 -39.18 -0.16 -3.50
C ALA A 97 -39.33 0.99 -2.51
N ASN A 98 -38.28 1.80 -2.39
CA ASN A 98 -38.25 3.14 -1.80
C ASN A 98 -37.90 3.20 -0.30
N ALA A 99 -36.66 2.84 0.04
CA ALA A 99 -35.95 3.68 1.00
C ALA A 99 -35.67 5.02 0.32
N PRO A 100 -36.04 6.18 0.90
CA PRO A 100 -35.78 7.47 0.28
C PRO A 100 -34.27 7.64 0.05
N ALA A 101 -33.90 8.01 -1.16
CA ALA A 101 -32.54 8.42 -1.47
C ALA A 101 -32.20 9.61 -0.56
N VAL A 102 -31.43 9.34 0.49
CA VAL A 102 -30.88 10.41 1.31
C VAL A 102 -29.82 11.07 0.45
N ASP A 103 -30.08 12.31 0.03
CA ASP A 103 -29.09 13.18 -0.62
C ASP A 103 -27.94 13.41 0.37
N ARG A 104 -27.01 12.47 0.39
CA ARG A 104 -25.82 12.53 1.22
C ARG A 104 -24.84 13.39 0.46
N GLU A 105 -24.70 14.63 0.88
CA GLU A 105 -23.69 15.55 0.36
C GLU A 105 -22.32 14.86 0.43
N VAL A 106 -21.79 14.51 -0.74
CA VAL A 106 -20.48 13.85 -0.83
C VAL A 106 -19.46 14.96 -0.61
N PRO A 107 -18.62 14.91 0.43
CA PRO A 107 -17.64 15.96 0.66
C PRO A 107 -16.70 16.06 -0.52
N ASP A 108 -16.41 17.28 -1.00
CA ASP A 108 -15.55 17.53 -2.16
C ASP A 108 -14.09 17.08 -1.94
N GLU A 109 -13.66 17.02 -0.68
CA GLU A 109 -12.32 16.63 -0.29
C GLU A 109 -12.34 15.53 0.75
N VAL A 110 -11.43 14.57 0.57
CA VAL A 110 -11.24 13.48 1.52
C VAL A 110 -9.78 13.33 1.88
N TYR A 111 -9.52 13.04 3.14
CA TYR A 111 -8.19 12.70 3.63
C TYR A 111 -7.99 11.19 3.58
N ILE A 112 -6.96 10.76 2.86
CA ILE A 112 -6.56 9.37 2.75
C ILE A 112 -5.16 9.21 3.33
N ALA A 113 -5.00 8.29 4.28
CA ALA A 113 -3.73 7.79 4.76
C ALA A 113 -3.52 6.36 4.28
N GLN A 114 -2.27 5.98 4.05
CA GLN A 114 -1.91 4.65 3.57
C GLN A 114 -0.84 4.04 4.46
N PHE A 115 -0.97 2.75 4.73
CA PHE A 115 -0.02 2.00 5.55
C PHE A 115 0.36 0.71 4.83
N VAL A 116 1.65 0.38 4.87
CA VAL A 116 2.15 -0.91 4.36
C VAL A 116 2.98 -1.56 5.45
N ILE A 117 2.63 -2.80 5.80
CA ILE A 117 3.43 -3.66 6.67
C ILE A 117 3.89 -4.87 5.87
N ILE A 118 5.17 -5.18 5.98
CA ILE A 118 5.79 -6.36 5.37
C ILE A 118 6.40 -7.20 6.48
N ASP A 119 5.94 -8.45 6.60
CA ASP A 119 6.42 -9.43 7.56
C ASP A 119 7.24 -10.50 6.85
N LEU A 120 8.56 -10.40 6.91
CA LEU A 120 9.50 -11.34 6.31
C LEU A 120 9.66 -12.58 7.19
N MET A 121 9.22 -13.73 6.69
CA MET A 121 9.27 -15.02 7.38
C MET A 121 10.64 -15.69 7.28
N TRP A 122 11.35 -15.49 6.17
CA TRP A 122 12.70 -16.02 5.94
C TRP A 122 13.48 -15.16 4.96
N ARG A 123 14.81 -15.24 5.02
CA ARG A 123 15.70 -14.50 4.14
C ARG A 123 16.25 -15.43 3.05
N PRO A 124 16.00 -15.20 1.76
CA PRO A 124 16.65 -15.95 0.71
C PRO A 124 18.15 -15.69 0.72
N GLU A 125 18.94 -16.75 0.59
CA GLU A 125 20.38 -16.67 0.37
C GLU A 125 20.65 -16.85 -1.12
N PRO A 126 20.99 -15.78 -1.87
CA PRO A 126 21.24 -15.88 -3.29
C PRO A 126 22.34 -16.91 -3.60
N GLY A 127 22.05 -17.85 -4.50
CA GLY A 127 22.97 -18.93 -4.87
C GLY A 127 22.90 -20.18 -3.97
N THR A 128 22.16 -20.15 -2.86
CA THR A 128 21.96 -21.30 -1.98
C THR A 128 20.50 -21.72 -1.90
N THR A 129 19.58 -20.77 -1.74
CA THR A 129 18.15 -21.06 -1.75
C THR A 129 17.64 -21.16 -3.19
N PHE A 130 17.08 -22.32 -3.56
CA PHE A 130 16.40 -22.47 -4.86
C PHE A 130 15.08 -21.69 -4.81
N VAL A 131 15.04 -20.56 -5.51
CA VAL A 131 13.84 -19.71 -5.59
C VAL A 131 12.96 -20.24 -6.71
N GLU A 132 11.81 -20.82 -6.35
CA GLU A 132 10.73 -21.04 -7.30
C GLU A 132 9.84 -19.79 -7.35
N SER A 133 9.32 -19.47 -8.53
CA SER A 133 8.47 -18.29 -8.75
C SER A 133 7.17 -18.28 -7.94
N THR A 134 6.80 -19.42 -7.35
CA THR A 134 5.62 -19.60 -6.49
C THR A 134 5.93 -19.48 -5.00
N GLN A 135 7.22 -19.46 -4.61
CA GLN A 135 7.57 -19.32 -3.21
C GLN A 135 7.19 -17.92 -2.72
N THR A 136 6.81 -17.86 -1.44
CA THR A 136 6.56 -16.59 -0.74
C THR A 136 7.42 -16.56 0.50
N ASN A 137 8.02 -15.41 0.77
CA ASN A 137 8.86 -15.19 1.95
C ASN A 137 8.35 -14.06 2.84
N ALA A 138 7.30 -13.35 2.41
CA ALA A 138 6.75 -12.23 3.12
C ALA A 138 5.22 -12.25 3.12
N GLY A 139 4.63 -11.96 4.27
CA GLY A 139 3.26 -11.46 4.36
C GLY A 139 3.23 -9.96 4.10
N LEU A 140 2.23 -9.47 3.38
CA LEU A 140 2.01 -8.05 3.16
C LEU A 140 0.61 -7.65 3.62
N THR A 141 0.55 -6.54 4.34
CA THR A 141 -0.69 -5.86 4.71
C THR A 141 -0.65 -4.45 4.16
N TYR A 142 -1.61 -4.12 3.31
CA TYR A 142 -1.82 -2.79 2.74
C TYR A 142 -3.14 -2.22 3.24
N CYS A 143 -3.12 -1.04 3.86
CA CYS A 143 -4.32 -0.45 4.44
C CYS A 143 -4.54 0.97 3.96
N LEU A 144 -5.79 1.24 3.60
CA LEU A 144 -6.29 2.56 3.26
C LEU A 144 -7.20 3.04 4.38
N VAL A 145 -6.91 4.25 4.88
CA VAL A 145 -7.70 4.90 5.92
C VAL A 145 -8.26 6.21 5.36
N ARG A 146 -9.60 6.32 5.33
CA ARG A 146 -10.35 7.43 4.76
C ARG A 146 -11.25 8.06 5.81
N GLY A 147 -10.83 9.17 6.40
CA GLY A 147 -11.55 9.78 7.52
C GLY A 147 -11.59 8.86 8.74
N GLY A 148 -12.73 8.18 8.94
CA GLY A 148 -12.86 7.08 9.91
C GLY A 148 -12.73 5.70 9.28
N ASP A 149 -13.09 5.56 8.01
CA ASP A 149 -13.20 4.28 7.32
C ASP A 149 -11.84 3.65 7.08
N THR A 150 -11.80 2.32 7.16
CA THR A 150 -10.57 1.56 6.90
C THR A 150 -10.91 0.37 6.02
N VAL A 151 -10.10 0.16 4.99
CA VAL A 151 -10.08 -1.09 4.22
C VAL A 151 -8.66 -1.65 4.25
N ARG A 152 -8.58 -2.94 4.56
CA ARG A 152 -7.36 -3.71 4.70
C ARG A 152 -7.30 -4.76 3.59
N TYR A 153 -6.14 -4.84 2.95
CA TYR A 153 -5.77 -5.84 1.98
C TYR A 153 -4.62 -6.66 2.56
N ASP A 154 -4.79 -7.97 2.61
CA ASP A 154 -3.76 -8.90 3.08
C ASP A 154 -3.37 -9.86 1.96
N GLY A 155 -2.13 -10.31 2.01
CA GLY A 155 -1.63 -11.31 1.08
C GLY A 155 -0.18 -11.68 1.33
N ALA A 156 0.43 -12.27 0.32
CA ALA A 156 1.80 -12.73 0.40
C ALA A 156 2.55 -12.42 -0.90
N GLY A 157 3.87 -12.37 -0.79
CA GLY A 157 4.75 -12.11 -1.92
C GLY A 157 6.19 -12.52 -1.67
N PHE A 158 7.04 -12.11 -2.59
CA PHE A 158 8.48 -12.32 -2.51
C PHE A 158 9.21 -10.99 -2.38
N VAL A 159 10.10 -10.90 -1.39
CA VAL A 159 10.84 -9.70 -1.02
C VAL A 159 12.32 -10.01 -0.93
N TYR A 160 13.13 -9.26 -1.69
CA TYR A 160 14.58 -9.24 -1.55
C TYR A 160 15.00 -8.02 -0.77
N PHE A 161 16.04 -8.15 0.04
CA PHE A 161 16.64 -7.00 0.68
C PHE A 161 18.12 -7.22 0.97
N GLN A 162 18.83 -6.10 1.10
CA GLN A 162 20.20 -6.02 1.56
C GLN A 162 20.23 -5.03 2.72
N LEU A 163 20.99 -5.38 3.74
CA LEU A 163 21.35 -4.45 4.81
C LEU A 163 22.69 -3.82 4.44
N ASP A 164 22.86 -2.55 4.81
CA ASP A 164 24.16 -1.92 4.82
C ASP A 164 25.10 -2.61 5.84
N ARG A 165 26.37 -2.20 5.82
CA ARG A 165 27.41 -2.79 6.68
C ARG A 165 27.07 -2.65 8.17
N ASP A 166 26.42 -1.55 8.54
CA ASP A 166 26.11 -1.22 9.93
C ASP A 166 24.76 -1.81 10.38
N GLY A 167 24.00 -2.42 9.46
CA GLY A 167 22.67 -2.97 9.71
C GLY A 167 21.61 -1.91 10.02
N THR A 168 21.87 -0.65 9.69
CA THR A 168 20.99 0.50 10.00
C THR A 168 20.06 0.84 8.85
N THR A 169 20.43 0.49 7.63
CA THR A 169 19.66 0.79 6.42
C THR A 169 19.39 -0.49 5.66
N MET A 170 18.13 -0.71 5.33
CA MET A 170 17.65 -1.79 4.48
C MET A 170 17.26 -1.23 3.13
N THR A 171 17.83 -1.76 2.06
CA THR A 171 17.36 -1.51 0.69
C THR A 171 16.78 -2.81 0.15
N GLY A 172 15.58 -2.76 -0.41
CA GLY A 172 14.93 -3.96 -0.89
C GLY A 172 13.93 -3.72 -2.00
N ARG A 173 13.36 -4.83 -2.45
CA ARG A 173 12.39 -4.88 -3.53
C ARG A 173 11.32 -5.91 -3.20
N VAL A 174 10.06 -5.52 -3.33
CA VAL A 174 8.92 -6.45 -3.43
C VAL A 174 8.80 -6.82 -4.91
N GLU A 175 9.14 -8.07 -5.25
CA GLU A 175 9.10 -8.56 -6.63
C GLU A 175 7.67 -8.61 -7.14
N SER A 176 6.81 -9.28 -6.37
CA SER A 176 5.35 -9.31 -6.57
C SER A 176 4.70 -9.80 -5.29
N ALA A 177 3.61 -9.16 -4.88
CA ALA A 177 2.71 -9.63 -3.85
C ALA A 177 1.27 -9.56 -4.36
N THR A 178 0.47 -10.57 -4.09
CA THR A 178 -0.96 -10.57 -4.45
C THR A 178 -1.75 -10.35 -3.18
N LEU A 179 -2.59 -9.30 -3.16
CA LEU A 179 -3.39 -8.91 -2.01
C LEU A 179 -4.88 -9.02 -2.32
N TYR A 180 -5.66 -9.35 -1.29
CA TYR A 180 -7.11 -9.40 -1.33
C TYR A 180 -7.68 -8.61 -0.16
N ARG A 181 -8.85 -8.01 -0.35
CA ARG A 181 -9.59 -7.36 0.74
C ARG A 181 -9.88 -8.38 1.84
N SER A 182 -9.37 -8.13 3.03
CA SER A 182 -9.52 -9.03 4.18
C SER A 182 -10.45 -8.47 5.25
N LYS A 183 -10.47 -7.14 5.42
CA LYS A 183 -11.31 -6.46 6.40
C LYS A 183 -11.72 -5.08 5.89
N ALA A 184 -12.95 -4.70 6.18
CA ALA A 184 -13.42 -3.33 6.05
C ALA A 184 -14.23 -2.96 7.28
N THR A 185 -14.22 -1.68 7.63
CA THR A 185 -14.90 -1.18 8.81
C THR A 185 -16.21 -0.45 8.49
N SER A 186 -16.52 -0.24 7.21
CA SER A 186 -17.78 0.36 6.74
C SER A 186 -18.10 -0.11 5.31
N ASP A 187 -19.17 0.43 4.75
CA ASP A 187 -19.58 0.27 3.34
C ASP A 187 -18.64 1.00 2.35
N MET A 188 -17.39 1.24 2.75
CA MET A 188 -16.37 1.75 1.86
C MET A 188 -16.25 0.81 0.65
N VAL A 189 -16.51 1.39 -0.52
CA VAL A 189 -16.40 0.71 -1.81
C VAL A 189 -14.98 0.15 -1.93
N ASP A 190 -14.88 -1.09 -2.38
CA ASP A 190 -13.59 -1.72 -2.63
C ASP A 190 -12.96 -1.12 -3.89
N ILE A 191 -12.07 -0.15 -3.69
CA ILE A 191 -11.46 0.60 -4.79
C ILE A 191 -10.31 -0.16 -5.47
N LEU A 192 -9.78 -1.22 -4.85
CA LEU A 192 -8.64 -1.97 -5.40
C LEU A 192 -9.01 -3.38 -5.83
N GLY A 193 -10.01 -3.99 -5.21
CA GLY A 193 -10.37 -5.39 -5.46
C GLY A 193 -9.19 -6.32 -5.16
N PRO A 194 -9.09 -7.46 -5.86
CA PRO A 194 -7.81 -8.17 -5.97
C PRO A 194 -6.77 -7.24 -6.58
N CYS A 195 -5.59 -7.16 -5.99
CA CYS A 195 -4.53 -6.30 -6.50
C CYS A 195 -3.15 -6.94 -6.40
N ARG A 196 -2.22 -6.46 -7.23
CA ARG A 196 -0.81 -6.84 -7.21
C ARG A 196 0.04 -5.67 -6.75
N VAL A 197 0.99 -5.93 -5.87
CA VAL A 197 1.92 -4.92 -5.36
C VAL A 197 3.35 -5.27 -5.78
N THR A 198 4.04 -4.29 -6.33
CA THR A 198 5.50 -4.32 -6.56
C THR A 198 6.10 -3.05 -5.95
N ALA A 199 7.34 -3.10 -5.48
CA ALA A 199 7.95 -1.93 -4.86
C ALA A 199 9.47 -1.99 -4.85
N ASP A 200 10.11 -0.84 -4.96
CA ASP A 200 11.50 -0.63 -4.56
C ASP A 200 11.50 0.25 -3.32
N PHE A 201 12.24 -0.14 -2.27
CA PHE A 201 12.16 0.54 -0.98
C PHE A 201 13.50 0.72 -0.29
N VAL A 202 13.55 1.76 0.54
CA VAL A 202 14.56 1.99 1.55
C VAL A 202 13.86 2.14 2.90
N ALA A 203 14.40 1.47 3.92
CA ALA A 203 13.92 1.55 5.28
C ALA A 203 15.08 1.68 6.27
N HIS A 204 14.88 2.41 7.36
CA HIS A 204 15.88 2.60 8.41
C HIS A 204 15.51 1.82 9.67
N HIS A 205 16.52 1.34 10.41
CA HIS A 205 16.29 0.57 11.62
C HIS A 205 15.64 1.44 12.70
N SER A 206 14.39 1.14 13.05
CA SER A 206 13.65 1.88 14.08
C SER A 206 12.46 1.06 14.58
N ALA A 207 12.68 0.28 15.64
CA ALA A 207 11.63 -0.51 16.29
C ALA A 207 10.45 0.36 16.75
N ARG A 208 10.74 1.53 17.33
CA ARG A 208 9.71 2.49 17.75
C ARG A 208 8.79 2.88 16.59
N ARG A 209 9.37 3.21 15.44
CA ARG A 209 8.60 3.65 14.27
C ARG A 209 7.71 2.53 13.73
N VAL A 210 8.23 1.30 13.66
CA VAL A 210 7.45 0.12 13.26
C VAL A 210 6.25 -0.08 14.20
N THR A 211 6.48 -0.09 15.51
CA THR A 211 5.40 -0.26 16.51
C THR A 211 4.38 0.89 16.47
N ASP A 212 4.83 2.13 16.24
CA ASP A 212 3.93 3.28 16.14
C ASP A 212 3.01 3.17 14.90
N VAL A 213 3.55 2.71 13.76
CA VAL A 213 2.75 2.45 12.54
C VAL A 213 1.74 1.32 12.79
N GLN A 214 2.15 0.22 13.41
CA GLN A 214 1.24 -0.87 13.77
C GLN A 214 0.14 -0.42 14.72
N ARG A 215 0.47 0.39 15.74
CA ARG A 215 -0.52 0.91 16.70
C ARG A 215 -1.53 1.81 15.99
N LYS A 216 -1.09 2.67 15.05
CA LYS A 216 -1.99 3.49 14.23
C LYS A 216 -2.92 2.60 13.41
N LEU A 217 -2.40 1.53 12.82
CA LEU A 217 -3.20 0.60 12.02
C LEU A 217 -4.29 -0.09 12.86
N VAL A 218 -3.92 -0.59 14.05
CA VAL A 218 -4.89 -1.21 14.98
C VAL A 218 -5.89 -0.17 15.48
N GLY A 219 -5.42 1.02 15.85
CA GLY A 219 -6.26 2.11 16.36
C GLY A 219 -7.26 2.63 15.33
N ALA A 220 -6.88 2.71 14.05
CA ALA A 220 -7.78 3.05 12.96
C ALA A 220 -8.93 2.03 12.85
N SER A 221 -8.65 0.74 13.09
CA SER A 221 -9.69 -0.29 13.08
C SER A 221 -10.62 -0.27 14.31
N VAL A 222 -10.18 0.25 15.47
CA VAL A 222 -10.96 0.19 16.73
C VAL A 222 -11.92 1.37 16.89
N ARG A 223 -11.52 2.59 16.49
CA ARG A 223 -12.34 3.79 16.74
C ARG A 223 -13.73 3.75 16.09
N HIS A 224 -13.90 2.93 15.06
CA HIS A 224 -15.19 2.75 14.40
C HIS A 224 -16.09 1.71 15.08
N ALA A 225 -15.53 0.67 15.72
CA ALA A 225 -16.34 -0.34 16.41
C ALA A 225 -17.13 0.23 17.62
N SER A 226 -16.85 1.48 18.01
CA SER A 226 -17.40 2.14 19.19
C SER A 226 -18.42 3.25 18.85
N VAL A 227 -18.76 3.48 17.58
CA VAL A 227 -19.70 4.56 17.22
C VAL A 227 -21.17 4.10 17.25
N ASP A 228 -21.44 2.79 17.33
CA ASP A 228 -22.80 2.26 17.42
C ASP A 228 -23.24 1.97 18.87
N GLY A 229 -23.83 2.99 19.51
CA GLY A 229 -24.82 2.89 20.61
C GLY A 229 -24.31 3.12 22.05
N PRO A 230 -25.12 3.66 22.99
CA PRO A 230 -26.58 3.84 22.99
C PRO A 230 -27.00 5.31 23.26
N GLY A 231 -27.72 5.93 22.31
CA GLY A 231 -28.17 7.33 22.45
C GLY A 231 -29.49 7.64 21.75
N ALA A 232 -30.41 6.67 21.65
CA ALA A 232 -31.81 6.92 21.29
C ALA A 232 -32.67 6.73 22.54
N THR A 233 -32.69 7.75 23.41
CA THR A 233 -33.74 7.95 24.41
C THR A 233 -33.83 9.44 24.74
N ARG A 234 -34.69 10.15 24.01
CA ARG A 234 -35.88 10.82 24.56
C ARG A 234 -36.62 11.58 23.47
#